data_AF-A0A9W9YHU2-F1
#
_entry.id   AF-A0A9W9YHU2-F1
#
_cell.length_a   1.000
_cell.length_b   1.000
_cell.length_c   1.000
_cell.angle_alpha   90.00
_cell.angle_beta   90.00
_cell.angle_gamma   90.00
#
_symmetry.space_group_name_H-M   'P 1'
#
loop_
_entity.id
_entity.type
_entity.pdbx_description
1 polymer ?
#
loop_
_entity_poly.entity_id
_entity_poly.type
_entity_poly.pdbx_seq_one_letter_code
_entity_poly.pdbx_strand_id
1 'polypeptide(L)'
;MIESGEINDTIEQCFEKQGQGCKYNVMTRFFCGTEHFCKSDAQKALVRAKEHIVNHYAAIGLLEHFHLTLKLLQRRLPYFFPVVPGDPSDMKVNEGVSRNQSYVVSDEMMDKIKRANWADIELYEFVKQIFLRQVRACGIS
;
A
#
# COMPACT_ATOMS: atom_id res chain seq x y z
N MET A 1 -6.27 -18.60 20.06
CA MET A 1 -6.12 -19.24 18.74
C MET A 1 -6.93 -18.41 17.77
N ILE A 2 -6.28 -17.63 16.91
CA ILE A 2 -6.98 -16.91 15.84
C ILE A 2 -7.17 -17.96 14.76
N GLU A 3 -8.40 -18.44 14.56
CA GLU A 3 -8.74 -19.18 13.35
C GLU A 3 -8.42 -18.26 12.17
N SER A 4 -7.25 -18.44 11.55
CA SER A 4 -6.90 -17.79 10.29
C SER A 4 -7.70 -18.46 9.19
N GLY A 5 -9.01 -18.24 9.21
CA GLY A 5 -10.01 -18.95 8.42
C GLY A 5 -10.11 -18.45 7.00
N GLU A 6 -9.05 -18.55 6.20
CA GLU A 6 -9.11 -18.25 4.75
C GLU A 6 -8.12 -19.01 3.87
N ILE A 7 -7.30 -19.92 4.42
CA ILE A 7 -6.25 -20.60 3.63
C ILE A 7 -6.84 -21.40 2.45
N ASN A 8 -8.12 -21.80 2.53
CA ASN A 8 -8.81 -22.59 1.51
C ASN A 8 -9.89 -21.83 0.72
N ASP A 9 -10.12 -20.54 1.02
CA ASP A 9 -11.16 -19.75 0.33
C ASP A 9 -10.63 -19.18 -0.98
N THR A 10 -11.45 -19.15 -2.04
CA THR A 10 -11.15 -18.38 -3.25
C THR A 10 -11.24 -16.87 -2.98
N ILE A 11 -10.70 -16.04 -3.88
CA ILE A 11 -10.80 -14.58 -3.74
C ILE A 11 -12.26 -14.10 -3.75
N GLU A 12 -13.11 -14.72 -4.57
CA GLU A 12 -14.56 -14.46 -4.62
C GLU A 12 -15.19 -14.81 -3.27
N GLN A 13 -14.91 -16.00 -2.72
CA GLN A 13 -15.44 -16.42 -1.43
C GLN A 13 -15.01 -15.49 -0.29
N CYS A 14 -13.72 -15.13 -0.25
CA CYS A 14 -13.18 -14.21 0.74
C CYS A 14 -13.82 -12.82 0.65
N PHE A 15 -14.03 -12.32 -0.57
CA PHE A 15 -14.69 -11.03 -0.81
C PHE A 15 -16.17 -11.04 -0.40
N GLU A 16 -16.93 -12.06 -0.81
CA GLU A 16 -18.37 -12.17 -0.49
C GLU A 16 -18.59 -12.37 1.02
N LYS A 17 -17.75 -13.15 1.68
CA LYS A 17 -17.82 -13.38 3.13
C LYS A 17 -17.27 -12.21 3.95
N GLN A 18 -16.63 -11.22 3.32
CA GLN A 18 -15.88 -10.17 4.00
C GLN A 18 -14.91 -10.71 5.04
N GLY A 19 -14.18 -11.76 4.64
CA GLY A 19 -13.25 -12.40 5.53
C GLY A 19 -12.06 -11.48 5.90
N GLN A 20 -11.25 -11.94 6.85
CA GLN A 20 -10.15 -11.17 7.43
C GLN A 20 -9.16 -10.63 6.39
N GLY A 21 -8.87 -11.36 5.32
CA GLY A 21 -7.94 -10.97 4.25
C GLY A 21 -8.55 -10.07 3.17
N CYS A 22 -9.88 -9.98 3.09
CA CYS A 22 -10.60 -9.22 2.06
C CYS A 22 -11.34 -7.98 2.59
N LYS A 23 -10.82 -7.39 3.68
CA LYS A 23 -11.33 -6.13 4.21
C LYS A 23 -11.13 -4.99 3.21
N TYR A 24 -12.12 -4.11 3.11
CA TYR A 24 -12.04 -2.97 2.21
C TYR A 24 -11.27 -1.78 2.79
N ASN A 25 -10.68 -1.01 1.87
CA ASN A 25 -10.02 0.28 2.10
C ASN A 25 -8.95 0.23 3.20
N VAL A 26 -8.19 -0.87 3.28
CA VAL A 26 -7.27 -1.13 4.38
C VAL A 26 -6.18 -0.07 4.48
N MET A 27 -5.64 0.38 3.36
CA MET A 27 -4.56 1.37 3.38
C MET A 27 -5.08 2.74 3.82
N THR A 28 -6.26 3.14 3.35
CA THR A 28 -6.94 4.36 3.78
C THR A 28 -7.20 4.34 5.28
N ARG A 29 -7.71 3.24 5.80
CA ARG A 29 -7.95 3.06 7.23
C ARG A 29 -6.65 3.13 8.04
N PHE A 30 -5.58 2.53 7.53
CA PHE A 30 -4.27 2.52 8.18
C PHE A 30 -3.68 3.93 8.29
N PHE A 31 -3.63 4.67 7.18
CA PHE A 31 -3.14 6.05 7.18
C PHE A 31 -4.06 7.02 7.92
N CYS A 32 -5.38 6.74 7.97
CA CYS A 32 -6.33 7.53 8.74
C CYS A 32 -6.05 7.50 10.24
N GLY A 33 -5.69 6.33 10.81
CA GLY A 33 -5.39 6.19 12.23
C GLY A 33 -6.33 5.25 12.97
N THR A 34 -6.49 5.49 14.28
CA THR A 34 -7.18 4.57 15.21
C THR A 34 -8.60 5.00 15.54
N GLU A 35 -9.03 6.17 15.08
CA GLU A 35 -10.35 6.71 15.34
C GLU A 35 -11.45 5.79 14.79
N HIS A 36 -12.59 5.75 15.49
CA HIS A 36 -13.71 4.90 15.12
C HIS A 36 -14.19 5.16 13.69
N PHE A 37 -14.24 6.43 13.27
CA PHE A 37 -14.67 6.80 11.92
C PHE A 37 -13.71 6.29 10.85
N CYS A 38 -12.41 6.12 11.15
CA CYS A 38 -11.47 5.56 10.18
C CYS A 38 -11.93 4.20 9.67
N LYS A 39 -12.62 3.40 10.50
CA LYS A 39 -13.11 2.07 10.12
C LYS A 39 -14.54 2.06 9.55
N SER A 40 -15.32 3.11 9.78
CA SER A 40 -16.77 3.12 9.51
C SER A 40 -17.21 4.15 8.46
N ASP A 41 -16.37 5.14 8.15
CA ASP A 41 -16.66 6.23 7.23
C ASP A 41 -15.47 6.40 6.27
N ALA A 42 -15.55 5.76 5.10
CA ALA A 42 -14.46 5.74 4.12
C ALA A 42 -14.11 7.14 3.59
N GLN A 43 -15.09 8.04 3.46
CA GLN A 43 -14.85 9.38 2.95
C GLN A 43 -14.09 10.24 3.97
N LYS A 44 -14.52 10.23 5.24
CA LYS A 44 -13.76 10.91 6.30
C LYS A 44 -12.39 10.27 6.50
N ALA A 45 -12.30 8.95 6.40
CA ALA A 45 -11.05 8.24 6.52
C ALA A 45 -10.06 8.66 5.43
N LEU A 46 -10.54 8.81 4.18
CA LEU A 46 -9.71 9.25 3.06
C LEU A 46 -9.17 10.67 3.24
N VAL A 47 -10.02 11.60 3.66
CA VAL A 47 -9.60 12.98 3.95
C VAL A 47 -8.53 12.99 5.03
N ARG A 48 -8.75 12.24 6.13
CA ARG A 48 -7.78 12.16 7.23
C ARG A 48 -6.47 11.48 6.82
N ALA A 49 -6.55 10.39 6.05
CA ALA A 49 -5.38 9.69 5.55
C ALA A 49 -4.50 10.61 4.70
N LYS A 50 -5.10 11.38 3.78
CA LYS A 50 -4.37 12.36 2.95
C LYS A 50 -3.71 13.45 3.80
N GLU A 51 -4.42 13.95 4.80
CA GLU A 51 -3.93 14.96 5.75
C GLU A 51 -2.74 14.44 6.57
N HIS A 52 -2.86 13.26 7.17
CA HIS A 52 -1.78 12.61 7.89
C HIS A 52 -0.56 12.36 7.01
N ILE A 53 -0.75 11.87 5.78
CA ILE A 53 0.34 11.62 4.83
C ILE A 53 1.16 12.89 4.57
N VAL A 54 0.50 14.04 4.42
CA VAL A 54 1.19 15.31 4.14
C VAL A 54 1.88 15.85 5.39
N ASN A 55 1.23 15.74 6.55
CA ASN A 55 1.64 16.46 7.75
C ASN A 55 2.55 15.64 8.70
N HIS A 56 2.48 14.31 8.65
CA HIS A 56 3.04 13.45 9.71
C HIS A 56 3.97 12.35 9.19
N TYR A 57 4.00 12.08 7.88
CA TYR A 57 4.91 11.09 7.31
C TYR A 57 6.19 11.73 6.78
N ALA A 58 7.31 11.33 7.38
CA ALA A 58 8.63 11.79 6.95
C ALA A 58 9.03 11.29 5.57
N ALA A 59 8.45 10.20 5.08
CA ALA A 59 8.57 9.73 3.70
C ALA A 59 7.40 8.80 3.37
N ILE A 60 7.00 8.78 2.10
CA ILE A 60 6.04 7.81 1.55
C ILE A 60 6.66 7.17 0.32
N GLY A 61 6.57 5.83 0.23
CA GLY A 61 7.10 5.03 -0.87
C GLY A 61 6.03 4.20 -1.59
N LEU A 62 6.46 3.52 -2.65
CA LEU A 62 5.65 2.63 -3.48
C LEU A 62 6.38 1.30 -3.64
N LEU A 63 5.66 0.17 -3.56
CA LEU A 63 6.26 -1.16 -3.60
C LEU A 63 6.81 -1.49 -5.00
N GLU A 64 6.06 -1.12 -6.04
CA GLU A 64 6.47 -1.23 -7.45
C GLU A 64 7.70 -0.36 -7.79
N HIS A 65 8.06 0.57 -6.92
CA HIS A 65 9.24 1.42 -7.01
C HIS A 65 10.12 1.31 -5.76
N PHE A 66 10.29 0.10 -5.25
CA PHE A 66 10.98 -0.15 -3.97
C PHE A 66 12.42 0.42 -3.93
N HIS A 67 13.19 0.27 -5.02
CA HIS A 67 14.55 0.84 -5.12
C HIS A 67 14.57 2.36 -4.91
N LEU A 68 13.66 3.07 -5.59
CA LEU A 68 13.50 4.51 -5.46
C LEU A 68 13.02 4.90 -4.05
N THR A 69 12.14 4.09 -3.45
CA THR A 69 11.72 4.26 -2.06
C THR A 69 12.90 4.17 -1.09
N LEU A 70 13.81 3.22 -1.28
CA LEU A 70 15.00 3.10 -0.45
C LEU A 70 15.97 4.28 -0.64
N LYS A 71 16.22 4.71 -1.88
CA LYS A 71 17.02 5.92 -2.15
C LYS A 71 16.39 7.16 -1.49
N LEU A 72 15.06 7.27 -1.53
CA LEU A 72 14.33 8.36 -0.89
C LEU A 72 14.53 8.35 0.62
N LEU A 73 14.40 7.19 1.26
CA LEU A 73 14.63 7.01 2.69
C LEU A 73 16.09 7.35 3.07
N GLN A 74 17.07 6.88 2.30
CA GLN A 74 18.48 7.25 2.50
C GLN A 74 18.69 8.76 2.43
N ARG A 75 18.03 9.44 1.49
CA ARG A 75 18.21 10.89 1.30
C ARG A 75 17.53 11.72 2.39
N ARG A 76 16.33 11.31 2.83
CA ARG A 76 15.55 12.03 3.85
C ARG A 76 15.97 11.68 5.29
N LEU A 77 16.46 10.46 5.51
CA LEU A 77 16.79 9.90 6.83
C LEU A 77 18.18 9.22 6.81
N PRO A 78 19.26 9.94 6.45
CA PRO A 78 20.58 9.34 6.17
C PRO A 78 21.23 8.67 7.39
N TYR A 79 20.86 9.04 8.60
CA TYR A 79 21.37 8.42 9.82
C TYR A 79 20.78 7.04 10.11
N PHE A 80 19.60 6.73 9.55
CA PHE A 80 18.88 5.50 9.82
C PHE A 80 19.02 4.47 8.70
N PHE A 81 19.31 4.93 7.48
CA PHE A 81 19.33 4.08 6.29
C PHE A 81 20.76 3.92 5.76
N PRO A 82 21.23 2.68 5.52
CA PRO A 82 22.52 2.45 4.92
C PRO A 82 22.56 2.96 3.47
N VAL A 83 23.77 3.04 2.92
CA VAL A 83 23.95 3.39 1.51
C VAL A 83 23.26 2.36 0.64
N VAL A 84 22.31 2.82 -0.16
CA VAL A 84 21.62 2.02 -1.16
C VAL A 84 22.60 1.76 -2.32
N PRO A 85 22.79 0.49 -2.74
CA PRO A 85 23.57 0.17 -3.94
C PRO A 85 23.07 0.97 -5.15
N GLY A 86 24.00 1.33 -6.04
CA GLY A 86 23.64 2.04 -7.27
C GLY A 86 22.79 1.17 -8.19
N ASP A 87 23.17 -0.10 -8.31
CA ASP A 87 22.47 -1.12 -9.10
C ASP A 87 21.36 -1.78 -8.24
N PRO A 88 20.08 -1.70 -8.67
CA PRO A 88 18.99 -2.40 -7.99
C PRO A 88 19.19 -3.93 -7.90
N SER A 89 19.93 -4.54 -8.83
CA SER A 89 20.18 -6.00 -8.84
C SER A 89 21.11 -6.45 -7.71
N ASP A 90 21.91 -5.54 -7.15
CA ASP A 90 22.76 -5.79 -5.98
C ASP A 90 21.93 -5.86 -4.68
N MET A 91 20.66 -5.46 -4.72
CA MET A 91 19.77 -5.62 -3.59
C MET A 91 19.29 -7.06 -3.49
N LYS A 92 19.52 -7.68 -2.33
CA LYS A 92 18.79 -8.88 -1.93
C LYS A 92 17.34 -8.50 -1.60
N VAL A 93 16.53 -8.38 -2.64
CA VAL A 93 15.08 -8.32 -2.49
C VAL A 93 14.64 -9.73 -2.10
N ASN A 94 13.83 -9.85 -1.06
CA ASN A 94 13.09 -11.10 -0.87
C ASN A 94 12.26 -11.25 -2.14
N GLU A 95 12.63 -12.18 -3.02
CA GLU A 95 11.71 -12.74 -4.00
C GLU A 95 10.59 -13.32 -3.14
N GLY A 96 9.57 -12.51 -2.87
CA GLY A 96 8.42 -12.93 -2.12
C GLY A 96 7.99 -14.23 -2.76
N VAL A 97 7.82 -15.29 -1.95
CA VAL A 97 7.41 -16.62 -2.42
C VAL A 97 6.43 -16.36 -3.54
N SER A 98 6.84 -16.66 -4.78
CA SER A 98 5.95 -16.56 -5.93
C SER A 98 4.84 -17.51 -5.57
N ARG A 99 3.77 -16.98 -4.96
CA ARG A 99 2.59 -17.76 -4.64
C ARG A 99 2.13 -18.18 -6.00
N ASN A 100 2.31 -19.47 -6.28
CA ASN A 100 2.22 -20.04 -7.61
C ASN A 100 1.20 -19.28 -8.45
N GLN A 101 1.77 -18.68 -9.48
CA GLN A 101 1.14 -17.81 -10.44
C GLN A 101 -0.11 -18.46 -11.00
N SER A 102 -1.17 -17.65 -11.15
CA SER A 102 -2.41 -17.90 -11.89
C SER A 102 -3.68 -18.22 -11.09
N TYR A 103 -3.99 -17.44 -10.05
CA TYR A 103 -5.40 -17.06 -9.88
C TYR A 103 -5.68 -15.86 -10.78
N VAL A 104 -6.19 -16.13 -11.98
CA VAL A 104 -6.73 -15.08 -12.84
C VAL A 104 -8.04 -14.65 -12.21
N VAL A 105 -8.02 -13.50 -11.53
CA VAL A 105 -9.24 -12.85 -11.05
C VAL A 105 -10.01 -12.37 -12.29
N SER A 106 -11.28 -12.71 -12.39
CA SER A 106 -12.10 -12.28 -13.54
C SER A 106 -12.21 -10.76 -13.57
N ASP A 107 -12.37 -10.17 -14.76
CA ASP A 107 -12.54 -8.71 -14.90
C ASP A 107 -13.73 -8.19 -14.08
N GLU A 108 -14.83 -8.96 -14.06
CA GLU A 108 -16.00 -8.64 -13.23
C GLU A 108 -15.63 -8.58 -11.73
N MET A 109 -14.86 -9.54 -11.26
CA MET A 109 -14.42 -9.61 -9.87
C MET A 109 -13.43 -8.48 -9.54
N MET A 110 -12.52 -8.18 -10.46
CA MET A 110 -11.62 -7.02 -10.35
C MET A 110 -12.39 -5.71 -10.24
N ASP A 111 -13.47 -5.53 -11.00
CA ASP A 111 -14.30 -4.34 -10.92
C ASP A 111 -15.11 -4.26 -9.63
N LYS A 112 -15.53 -5.39 -9.04
CA LYS A 112 -16.11 -5.42 -7.69
C LYS A 112 -15.08 -5.00 -6.64
N ILE A 113 -13.86 -5.56 -6.72
CA ILE A 113 -12.76 -5.22 -5.80
C ILE A 113 -12.43 -3.73 -5.88
N LYS A 114 -12.30 -3.17 -7.10
CA LYS A 114 -12.01 -1.74 -7.29
C LYS A 114 -13.11 -0.85 -6.71
N ARG A 115 -14.38 -1.17 -6.96
CA ARG A 115 -15.51 -0.40 -6.41
C ARG A 115 -15.56 -0.44 -4.89
N ALA A 116 -15.32 -1.60 -4.29
CA ALA A 116 -15.29 -1.72 -2.83
C ALA A 116 -14.10 -0.97 -2.20
N ASN A 117 -12.97 -0.89 -2.92
CA ASN A 117 -11.74 -0.24 -2.49
C ASN A 117 -11.53 1.14 -3.14
N TRP A 118 -12.61 1.86 -3.45
CA TRP A 118 -12.55 3.14 -4.15
C TRP A 118 -11.67 4.18 -3.42
N ALA A 119 -11.68 4.17 -2.07
CA ALA A 119 -10.92 5.12 -1.28
C ALA A 119 -9.42 4.79 -1.32
N ASP A 120 -9.06 3.51 -1.30
CA ASP A 120 -7.66 3.08 -1.48
C ASP A 120 -7.14 3.41 -2.87
N ILE A 121 -7.96 3.28 -3.91
CA ILE A 121 -7.60 3.69 -5.28
C ILE A 121 -7.33 5.19 -5.34
N GLU A 122 -8.23 6.01 -4.79
CA GLU A 122 -8.05 7.46 -4.76
C GLU A 122 -6.85 7.89 -3.90
N LEU A 123 -6.62 7.21 -2.78
CA LEU A 123 -5.46 7.42 -1.93
C LEU A 123 -4.15 7.05 -2.65
N TYR A 124 -4.13 5.93 -3.37
CA TYR A 124 -2.97 5.47 -4.11
C TYR A 124 -2.57 6.48 -5.19
N GLU A 125 -3.52 7.01 -5.96
CA GLU A 125 -3.23 8.06 -6.95
C GLU A 125 -2.68 9.33 -6.30
N PHE A 126 -3.22 9.72 -5.14
CA PHE A 126 -2.69 10.83 -4.35
C PHE A 126 -1.26 10.58 -3.86
N VAL A 127 -1.01 9.40 -3.29
CA VAL A 127 0.30 8.97 -2.80
C VAL A 127 1.33 8.93 -3.93
N LYS A 128 0.95 8.45 -5.11
CA LYS A 128 1.84 8.41 -6.28
C LYS A 128 2.33 9.81 -6.67
N GLN A 129 1.45 10.82 -6.60
CA GLN A 129 1.87 12.21 -6.84
C GLN A 129 2.85 12.71 -5.78
N ILE A 130 2.62 12.39 -4.50
CA ILE A 130 3.53 12.76 -3.40
C ILE A 130 4.88 12.07 -3.55
N PHE A 131 4.88 10.76 -3.82
CA PHE A 131 6.09 9.98 -4.08
C PHE A 131 6.93 10.59 -5.20
N LEU A 132 6.32 10.86 -6.37
CA LEU A 132 7.03 11.45 -7.51
C LEU A 132 7.55 12.86 -7.23
N ARG A 133 6.87 13.65 -6.37
CA ARG A 133 7.38 14.96 -5.93
C ARG A 133 8.60 14.81 -5.02
N GLN A 134 8.56 13.87 -4.07
CA GLN A 134 9.68 13.60 -3.18
C GLN A 134 10.92 13.11 -3.94
N VAL A 135 10.75 12.15 -4.86
CA VAL A 135 11.83 11.62 -5.72
C VAL A 135 12.50 12.76 -6.50
N ARG A 136 11.70 13.62 -7.14
CA ARG A 136 12.20 14.80 -7.87
C ARG A 136 12.92 15.79 -6.96
N ALA A 137 12.33 16.15 -5.82
CA ALA A 137 12.93 17.10 -4.88
C ALA A 137 14.25 16.58 -4.28
N CYS A 138 14.40 15.27 -4.14
CA CYS A 138 15.63 14.64 -3.67
C CYS A 138 16.66 14.39 -4.78
N GLY A 139 16.36 14.74 -6.04
CA GLY A 139 17.27 14.53 -7.18
C GLY A 139 17.53 13.07 -7.50
N ILE A 140 16.56 12.19 -7.26
CA ILE A 140 16.69 10.75 -7.46
C ILE A 140 16.25 10.39 -8.89
N SER A 141 17.11 9.68 -9.62
CA SER A 141 16.86 9.06 -10.93
C SER A 141 16.81 7.54 -10.83
#